data_AF-A0A8T2EVM2-F1
#
_entry.id   AF-A0A8T2EVM2-F1
#
_cell.length_a   1.000
_cell.length_b   1.000
_cell.length_c   1.000
_cell.angle_alpha   90.00
_cell.angle_beta   90.00
_cell.angle_gamma   90.00
#
_symmetry.space_group_name_H-M   'P 1'
#
loop_
_entity.id
_entity.type
_entity.pdbx_description
1 polymer ?
#
loop_
_entity_poly.entity_id
_entity_poly.type
_entity_poly.pdbx_seq_one_letter_code
_entity_poly.pdbx_strand_id
1 'polypeptide(L)'
;MSRQIRSTPHKELINLSVLDLGKLERTNRKTQRLAMANRVIRADEEGVLRDDDGQDYNEAGQRLDDHGLIHPKGVNEDHARLNAQLAQG
;
A
#
# COMPACT_ATOMS: atom_id res chain seq x y z
N MET A 1 -33.42 14.49 -34.08
CA MET A 1 -33.57 13.96 -32.71
C MET A 1 -32.22 14.02 -32.01
N SER A 2 -32.05 14.86 -31.00
CA SER A 2 -30.78 15.02 -30.26
C SER A 2 -30.73 14.04 -29.08
N ARG A 3 -29.69 13.21 -29.04
CA ARG A 3 -29.44 12.22 -27.97
C ARG A 3 -28.91 12.96 -26.74
N GLN A 4 -29.74 13.08 -25.71
CA GLN A 4 -29.38 13.69 -24.43
C GLN A 4 -28.48 12.72 -23.64
N ILE A 5 -27.18 12.99 -23.57
CA ILE A 5 -26.26 12.26 -22.69
C ILE A 5 -26.50 12.78 -21.27
N ARG A 6 -27.16 11.97 -20.43
CA ARG A 6 -27.29 12.28 -19.00
C ARG A 6 -25.94 12.03 -18.33
N SER A 7 -25.20 13.10 -18.02
CA SER A 7 -24.05 13.02 -17.12
C SER A 7 -24.54 12.55 -15.75
N THR A 8 -23.95 11.48 -15.23
CA THR A 8 -24.14 11.06 -13.84
C THR A 8 -23.78 12.23 -12.90
N PRO A 9 -24.52 12.44 -11.78
CA PRO A 9 -24.15 13.46 -10.82
C PRO A 9 -22.71 13.19 -10.40
N HIS A 10 -21.83 14.16 -10.67
CA HIS A 10 -20.43 14.09 -10.29
C HIS A 10 -20.35 13.73 -8.81
N LYS A 11 -19.58 12.69 -8.48
CA LYS A 11 -19.06 12.52 -7.11
C LYS A 11 -18.43 13.88 -6.75
N GLU A 12 -19.02 14.60 -5.81
CA GLU A 12 -18.47 15.87 -5.34
C GLU A 12 -17.03 15.64 -4.91
N LEU A 13 -16.10 16.39 -5.51
CA LEU A 13 -14.70 16.36 -5.12
C LEU A 13 -14.60 17.01 -3.74
N ILE A 14 -14.27 16.22 -2.72
CA ILE A 14 -14.05 16.71 -1.37
C ILE A 14 -12.67 17.37 -1.32
N ASN A 15 -12.64 18.69 -1.24
CA ASN A 15 -11.41 19.43 -1.04
C ASN A 15 -10.98 19.30 0.43
N LEU A 16 -9.94 18.50 0.70
CA LEU A 16 -9.36 18.37 2.03
C LEU A 16 -8.36 19.49 2.29
N SER A 17 -8.38 20.05 3.50
CA SER A 17 -7.34 20.98 3.93
C SER A 17 -6.00 20.24 4.14
N VAL A 18 -4.87 20.94 4.07
CA VAL A 18 -3.54 20.38 4.37
C VAL A 18 -3.50 19.74 5.76
N LEU A 19 -4.22 20.31 6.73
CA LEU A 19 -4.35 19.77 8.08
C LEU A 19 -5.06 18.42 8.08
N ASP A 20 -6.13 18.28 7.31
CA ASP A 20 -6.93 17.05 7.26
C ASP A 20 -6.22 15.96 6.47
N LEU A 21 -5.46 16.32 5.43
CA LEU A 21 -4.58 15.40 4.73
C LEU A 21 -3.51 14.82 5.67
N GLY A 22 -2.90 15.65 6.52
CA GLY A 22 -1.93 15.19 7.51
C GLY A 22 -2.54 14.27 8.58
N LYS A 23 -3.79 14.49 8.99
CA LYS A 23 -4.52 13.57 9.89
C LYS A 23 -4.80 12.24 9.20
N LEU A 24 -5.23 12.29 7.94
CA LEU A 24 -5.52 11.10 7.14
C LEU A 24 -4.26 10.24 6.96
N GLU A 25 -3.13 10.86 6.65
CA GLU A 25 -1.85 10.16 6.49
C GLU A 25 -1.42 9.46 7.79
N ARG A 26 -1.48 10.15 8.94
CA ARG A 26 -1.15 9.54 10.24
C ARG A 26 -2.06 8.38 10.58
N THR A 27 -3.35 8.52 10.30
CA THR A 27 -4.35 7.48 10.54
C THR A 27 -4.09 6.28 9.64
N ASN A 28 -3.86 6.51 8.34
CA ASN A 28 -3.57 5.46 7.37
C ASN A 28 -2.29 4.71 7.76
N ARG A 29 -1.22 5.42 8.14
CA ARG A 29 0.03 4.82 8.63
C ARG A 29 -0.18 3.97 9.88
N LYS A 30 -1.01 4.40 10.83
CA LYS A 30 -1.34 3.63 12.04
C LYS A 30 -2.13 2.37 11.69
N THR A 31 -3.13 2.49 10.82
CA THR A 31 -3.97 1.37 10.37
C THR A 31 -3.15 0.36 9.57
N GLN A 32 -2.28 0.79 8.67
CA GLN A 32 -1.37 -0.09 7.93
C GLN A 32 -0.45 -0.86 8.88
N ARG A 33 0.16 -0.18 9.87
CA ARG A 33 0.98 -0.85 10.89
C ARG A 33 0.18 -1.90 11.67
N LEU A 34 -1.07 -1.60 12.02
CA LEU A 34 -1.94 -2.52 12.73
C LEU A 34 -2.33 -3.72 11.85
N ALA A 35 -2.65 -3.49 10.58
CA ALA A 35 -2.94 -4.54 9.61
C ALA A 35 -1.73 -5.46 9.40
N MET A 36 -0.51 -4.91 9.34
CA MET A 36 0.72 -5.70 9.28
C MET A 36 0.98 -6.49 10.56
N ALA A 37 0.64 -5.96 11.73
CA ALA A 37 0.80 -6.67 13.01
C ALA A 37 -0.18 -7.84 13.19
N ASN A 38 -1.32 -7.80 12.49
CA ASN A 38 -2.33 -8.87 12.53
C ASN A 38 -2.11 -9.95 11.47
N ARG A 39 -1.11 -9.82 10.58
CA ARG A 39 -0.81 -10.89 9.61
C ARG A 39 -0.26 -12.10 10.34
N VAL A 40 -0.92 -13.25 10.15
CA VAL A 40 -0.45 -14.53 10.65
C VAL A 40 0.52 -15.09 9.62
N ILE A 41 1.76 -15.34 10.04
CA ILE A 41 2.80 -15.94 9.21
C ILE A 41 2.91 -17.42 9.61
N ARG A 42 2.90 -18.33 8.63
CA ARG A 42 2.97 -19.79 8.83
C ARG A 42 3.94 -20.42 7.85
N ALA A 43 4.56 -21.53 8.25
CA ALA A 43 5.36 -22.34 7.33
C ALA A 43 4.43 -23.12 6.37
N ASP A 44 4.77 -23.12 5.08
CA ASP A 44 4.16 -23.98 4.06
C ASP A 44 4.73 -25.41 4.08
N GLU A 45 4.35 -26.23 3.09
CA GLU A 45 4.78 -27.64 2.96
C GLU A 45 6.29 -27.77 2.71
N GLU A 46 6.90 -26.74 2.12
CA GLU A 46 8.33 -26.61 1.85
C GLU A 46 9.11 -25.97 3.02
N GLY A 47 8.41 -25.52 4.07
CA GLY A 47 9.00 -24.87 5.25
C GLY A 47 9.25 -23.37 5.08
N VAL A 48 8.77 -22.75 4.00
CA VAL A 48 8.86 -21.31 3.75
C VAL A 48 7.78 -20.58 4.54
N LEU A 49 8.17 -19.52 5.25
CA LEU A 49 7.23 -18.72 6.02
C LEU A 49 6.45 -17.82 5.08
N ARG A 50 5.12 -17.99 5.03
CA ARG A 50 4.21 -17.19 4.21
C ARG A 50 3.07 -16.58 5.02
N ASP A 51 2.56 -15.46 4.56
CA ASP A 51 1.26 -14.93 5.02
C ASP A 51 0.08 -15.49 4.21
N ASP A 52 -1.13 -15.16 4.63
CA ASP A 52 -2.37 -15.57 3.95
C ASP A 52 -2.49 -15.03 2.50
N ASP A 53 -1.70 -14.01 2.14
CA ASP A 53 -1.62 -13.44 0.80
C ASP A 53 -0.51 -14.11 -0.06
N GLY A 54 0.16 -15.13 0.47
CA GLY A 54 1.22 -15.89 -0.21
C GLY A 54 2.56 -15.16 -0.29
N GLN A 55 2.77 -14.11 0.51
CA GLN A 55 4.04 -13.38 0.56
C GLN A 55 5.06 -14.12 1.41
N ASP A 56 6.31 -14.15 0.95
CA ASP A 56 7.38 -14.88 1.62
C ASP A 56 8.05 -14.03 2.72
N TYR A 57 8.47 -14.68 3.79
CA TYR A 57 9.11 -14.09 4.96
C TYR A 57 10.34 -14.89 5.38
N ASN A 58 11.32 -14.21 5.96
CA ASN A 58 12.43 -14.88 6.63
C ASN A 58 12.07 -15.29 8.08
N GLU A 59 12.96 -16.03 8.74
CA GLU A 59 12.80 -16.49 10.12
C GLU A 59 12.64 -15.33 11.14
N ALA A 60 13.15 -14.15 10.81
CA ALA A 60 12.99 -12.94 11.62
C ALA A 60 11.65 -12.22 11.37
N GLY A 61 10.76 -12.76 10.53
CA GLY A 61 9.45 -12.19 10.20
C GLY A 61 9.53 -10.98 9.24
N GLN A 62 10.59 -10.87 8.44
CA GLN A 62 10.76 -9.81 7.44
C GLN A 62 10.33 -10.30 6.06
N ARG A 63 9.54 -9.49 5.35
CA ARG A 63 9.06 -9.80 3.99
C ARG A 63 10.25 -9.89 3.02
N LEU A 64 10.22 -10.92 2.19
CA LEU A 64 11.14 -11.15 1.08
C LEU A 64 10.51 -10.65 -0.22
N ASP A 65 11.34 -10.17 -1.15
CA ASP A 65 10.93 -9.88 -2.52
C ASP A 65 10.98 -11.15 -3.41
N ASP A 66 10.63 -11.00 -4.70
CA ASP A 66 10.64 -12.08 -5.68
C ASP A 66 12.05 -12.70 -5.88
N HIS A 67 13.10 -12.06 -5.37
CA HIS A 67 14.48 -12.52 -5.42
C HIS A 67 14.95 -13.10 -4.07
N GLY A 68 14.07 -13.21 -3.06
CA GLY A 68 14.40 -13.71 -1.73
C GLY A 68 15.23 -12.71 -0.90
N LEU A 69 15.25 -11.43 -1.27
CA LEU A 69 15.97 -10.37 -0.56
C LEU A 69 15.02 -9.58 0.34
N ILE A 70 15.54 -9.16 1.48
CA ILE A 70 14.82 -8.29 2.40
C ILE A 70 14.90 -6.86 1.85
N HIS A 71 13.75 -6.27 1.54
CA HIS A 71 13.71 -4.84 1.27
C HIS A 71 14.09 -4.07 2.55
N PRO A 72 15.18 -3.27 2.56
CA PRO A 72 15.53 -2.47 3.71
C PRO A 72 14.37 -1.50 3.98
N LYS A 73 13.80 -1.62 5.18
CA LYS A 73 12.64 -0.87 5.67
C LYS A 73 12.96 0.63 5.59
N GLY A 74 12.58 1.26 4.48
CA GLY A 74 12.96 2.65 4.21
C GLY A 74 12.55 3.18 2.84
N VAL A 75 12.40 2.32 1.84
CA VAL A 75 11.87 2.74 0.54
C VAL A 75 10.42 2.29 0.49
N ASN A 76 9.53 3.17 0.95
CA ASN A 76 8.13 3.07 0.60
C ASN A 76 8.07 2.91 -0.93
N GLU A 77 7.58 1.79 -1.45
CA GLU A 77 7.46 1.55 -2.90
C GLU A 77 6.63 2.69 -3.56
N ASP A 78 5.83 3.41 -2.77
CA ASP A 78 5.16 4.65 -3.17
C ASP A 78 6.10 5.85 -3.31
N HIS A 79 7.19 5.96 -2.53
CA HIS A 79 8.20 7.02 -2.68
C HIS A 79 8.98 6.87 -3.99
N ALA A 80 9.29 5.66 -4.42
CA ALA A 80 9.96 5.41 -5.69
C ALA A 80 9.06 5.81 -6.88
N ARG A 81 7.76 5.49 -6.80
CA ARG A 81 6.76 5.90 -7.79
C ARG A 81 6.53 7.42 -7.81
N LEU A 82 6.47 8.05 -6.65
CA LEU A 82 6.34 9.51 -6.54
C LEU A 82 7.57 10.25 -7.07
N ASN A 83 8.79 9.78 -6.77
CA ASN A 83 10.01 10.39 -7.32
C ASN A 83 10.15 10.17 -8.83
N ALA A 84 9.74 9.00 -9.36
CA ALA A 84 9.74 8.76 -10.80
C ALA A 84 8.74 9.67 -11.54
N GLN A 85 7.61 10.02 -10.92
CA GLN A 85 6.65 10.98 -11.47
C GLN A 85 7.13 12.43 -11.37
N LEU A 86 7.87 12.79 -10.32
CA LEU A 86 8.43 14.14 -10.16
C LEU A 86 9.63 14.41 -11.08
N ALA A 87 10.35 13.37 -11.52
CA ALA A 87 11.50 13.51 -12.42
C ALA A 87 11.11 13.66 -13.91
N GLN A 88 9.83 13.55 -14.25
CA GLN A 88 9.30 13.69 -15.62
C GLN A 88 8.48 14.98 -15.83
N GLY A 89 8.51 15.93 -14.87
CA GLY A 89 7.82 17.22 -14.93
C GLY A 89 8.78 18.38 -15.13
#